data_AF-A0A8S8Y123-F1
#
_entry.id   AF-A0A8S8Y123-F1
#
_cell.length_a   1.000
_cell.length_b   1.000
_cell.length_c   1.000
_cell.angle_alpha   90.00
_cell.angle_beta   90.00
_cell.angle_gamma   90.00
#
_symmetry.space_group_name_H-M   'P 1'
#
loop_
_entity.id
_entity.type
_entity.pdbx_description
1 polymer ?
#
loop_
_entity_poly.entity_id
_entity_poly.type
_entity_poly.pdbx_seq_one_letter_code
_entity_poly.pdbx_strand_id
1 'polypeptide(L)'
;MKQEELMNTVESFKSDRGSILAGVMGGRLAEGIDYPDTSLEMAIIVGIPYPAPGVRQEALQHYFDVCFHGKGWEYAVESPALRKILQAAGRVIRSENDRGVIVITDGRAGKFADNIPDLELSNDIVTDVGNFFEA
;
A
#
# COMPACT_ATOMS: atom_id res chain seq x y z
N MET A 1 -9.19 -9.24 16.00
CA MET A 1 -10.52 -8.76 15.55
C MET A 1 -11.28 -9.91 14.93
N LYS A 2 -12.45 -10.22 15.48
CA LYS A 2 -13.36 -11.23 14.92
C LYS A 2 -13.91 -10.75 13.57
N GLN A 3 -14.43 -11.66 12.75
CA GLN A 3 -14.95 -11.29 11.42
C GLN A 3 -16.10 -10.28 11.51
N GLU A 4 -17.01 -10.47 12.47
CA GLU A 4 -18.16 -9.58 12.69
C GLU A 4 -17.73 -8.15 13.04
N GLU A 5 -16.80 -7.99 14.00
CA GLU A 5 -16.24 -6.68 14.38
C GLU A 5 -15.58 -5.96 13.19
N LEU A 6 -14.86 -6.71 12.34
CA LEU A 6 -14.21 -6.17 11.15
C LEU A 6 -15.24 -5.62 10.16
N MET A 7 -16.30 -6.40 9.88
CA MET A 7 -17.35 -5.99 8.96
C MET A 7 -18.09 -4.75 9.48
N ASN A 8 -18.44 -4.72 10.77
CA ASN A 8 -19.08 -3.55 11.38
C ASN A 8 -18.22 -2.29 11.28
N THR A 9 -16.89 -2.42 11.48
CA THR A 9 -15.96 -1.29 11.34
C THR A 9 -15.91 -0.77 9.91
N VAL A 10 -15.89 -1.69 8.93
CA VAL A 10 -15.85 -1.35 7.51
C VAL A 10 -17.16 -0.73 7.04
N GLU A 11 -18.30 -1.21 7.51
CA GLU A 11 -19.62 -0.63 7.22
C GLU A 11 -19.75 0.77 7.83
N SER A 12 -19.25 0.97 9.05
CA SER A 12 -19.20 2.30 9.67
C SER A 12 -18.31 3.26 8.88
N PHE A 13 -17.16 2.79 8.39
CA PHE A 13 -16.26 3.60 7.55
C PHE A 13 -16.93 4.00 6.23
N LYS A 14 -17.61 3.07 5.56
CA LYS A 14 -18.30 3.32 4.28
C LYS A 14 -19.49 4.28 4.39
N SER A 15 -20.14 4.34 5.56
CA SER A 15 -21.34 5.15 5.76
C SER A 15 -21.05 6.58 6.22
N ASP A 16 -19.85 6.84 6.76
CA ASP A 16 -19.45 8.16 7.27
C ASP A 16 -18.50 8.88 6.32
N ARG A 17 -18.72 10.19 6.11
CA ARG A 17 -17.84 11.00 5.26
C ARG A 17 -16.69 11.55 6.09
N GLY A 18 -15.46 11.36 5.60
CA GLY A 18 -14.25 11.86 6.27
C GLY A 18 -13.79 10.99 7.46
N SER A 19 -14.18 9.71 7.47
CA SER A 19 -13.70 8.75 8.46
C SER A 19 -12.32 8.19 8.07
N ILE A 20 -11.59 7.63 9.05
CA ILE A 20 -10.28 7.01 8.83
C ILE A 20 -10.36 5.56 9.26
N LEU A 21 -9.92 4.65 8.39
CA LEU A 21 -9.78 3.23 8.68
C LEU A 21 -8.31 2.85 8.74
N ALA A 22 -7.85 2.44 9.93
CA ALA A 22 -6.47 2.01 10.15
C ALA A 22 -6.35 0.48 10.11
N GLY A 23 -5.36 -0.01 9.36
CA GLY A 23 -5.08 -1.43 9.23
C GLY A 23 -3.59 -1.72 9.08
N VAL A 24 -3.23 -3.00 9.13
CA VAL A 24 -1.86 -3.45 8.88
C VAL A 24 -1.69 -3.92 7.43
N MET A 25 -0.54 -3.64 6.84
CA MET A 25 -0.19 -4.13 5.50
C MET A 25 -0.15 -5.66 5.47
N GLY A 26 -0.78 -6.26 4.46
CA GLY A 26 -0.98 -7.72 4.39
C GLY A 26 -2.11 -8.25 5.28
N GLY A 27 -2.84 -7.36 5.97
CA GLY A 27 -4.06 -7.70 6.69
C GLY A 27 -5.30 -7.67 5.78
N ARG A 28 -6.43 -8.14 6.32
CA ARG A 28 -7.71 -8.21 5.60
C ARG A 28 -8.14 -6.85 5.01
N LEU A 29 -7.88 -5.74 5.71
CA LEU A 29 -8.22 -4.39 5.26
C LEU A 29 -7.45 -3.92 4.02
N ALA A 30 -6.23 -4.43 3.81
CA ALA A 30 -5.35 -4.01 2.72
C ALA A 30 -5.47 -4.90 1.46
N GLU A 31 -5.97 -6.13 1.58
CA GLU A 31 -6.02 -7.08 0.47
C GLU A 31 -7.42 -7.65 0.17
N GLY A 32 -8.26 -7.86 1.20
CA GLY A 32 -9.46 -8.71 1.09
C GLY A 32 -10.80 -7.97 1.11
N ILE A 33 -10.79 -6.66 1.35
CA ILE A 33 -12.01 -5.85 1.41
C ILE A 33 -12.13 -4.97 0.18
N ASP A 34 -13.34 -4.87 -0.33
CA ASP A 34 -13.71 -3.96 -1.41
C ASP A 34 -14.41 -2.72 -0.86
N TYR A 35 -14.09 -1.55 -1.43
CA TYR A 35 -14.49 -0.23 -0.96
C TYR A 35 -15.24 0.52 -2.07
N PRO A 36 -16.47 0.14 -2.48
CA PRO A 36 -17.17 0.65 -3.68
C PRO A 36 -17.18 2.20 -3.81
N ASP A 37 -17.13 2.67 -5.05
CA ASP A 37 -17.25 4.07 -5.44
C ASP A 37 -16.29 5.00 -4.67
N THR A 38 -16.80 6.15 -4.20
CA THR A 38 -16.06 7.18 -3.45
C THR A 38 -15.87 6.82 -1.98
N SER A 39 -16.01 5.54 -1.58
CA SER A 39 -15.82 5.17 -0.17
C SER A 39 -14.35 5.12 0.25
N LEU A 40 -13.41 5.13 -0.70
CA LEU A 40 -11.98 5.24 -0.43
C LEU A 40 -11.27 6.11 -1.47
N GLU A 41 -11.11 7.40 -1.16
CA GLU A 41 -10.45 8.36 -2.04
C GLU A 41 -8.95 8.52 -1.73
N MET A 42 -8.48 8.02 -0.58
CA MET A 42 -7.08 8.17 -0.17
C MET A 42 -6.56 6.95 0.59
N ALA A 43 -5.34 6.52 0.26
CA ALA A 43 -4.60 5.55 1.06
C ALA A 43 -3.26 6.14 1.52
N ILE A 44 -2.99 6.04 2.82
CA ILE A 44 -1.72 6.46 3.41
C ILE A 44 -0.96 5.20 3.86
N ILE A 45 0.13 4.91 3.16
CA ILE A 45 1.04 3.81 3.47
C ILE A 45 2.16 4.34 4.36
N VAL A 46 2.14 3.92 5.63
CA VAL A 46 3.13 4.32 6.62
C VAL A 46 4.33 3.37 6.58
N GLY A 47 5.43 3.82 5.99
CA GLY A 47 6.64 3.03 5.80
C GLY A 47 6.58 2.04 4.62
N ILE A 48 7.73 1.46 4.25
CA ILE A 48 7.77 0.38 3.25
C ILE A 48 7.43 -0.98 3.92
N PRO A 49 6.48 -1.77 3.36
CA PRO A 49 6.01 -3.03 3.95
C PRO A 49 6.97 -4.21 3.69
N TYR A 50 8.25 -4.02 4.03
CA TYR A 50 9.27 -5.06 3.92
C TYR A 50 8.89 -6.30 4.76
N PRO A 51 9.24 -7.51 4.29
CA PRO A 51 9.08 -8.72 5.09
C PRO A 51 9.88 -8.63 6.38
N ALA A 52 9.33 -9.21 7.46
CA ALA A 52 10.02 -9.26 8.74
C ALA A 52 11.31 -10.10 8.63
N PRO A 53 12.42 -9.65 9.25
CA PRO A 53 13.65 -10.43 9.28
C PRO A 53 13.47 -11.72 10.08
N GLY A 54 14.24 -12.75 9.72
CA GLY A 54 14.26 -14.03 10.42
C GLY A 54 14.77 -15.17 9.56
N VAL A 55 14.99 -16.33 10.17
CA VAL A 55 15.64 -17.50 9.53
C VAL A 55 15.00 -17.89 8.21
N ARG A 56 13.65 -17.89 8.14
CA ARG A 56 12.93 -18.19 6.89
C ARG A 56 13.19 -17.15 5.80
N GLN A 57 13.23 -15.88 6.18
CA GLN A 57 13.44 -14.77 5.23
C GLN A 57 14.88 -14.77 4.72
N GLU A 58 15.85 -15.02 5.60
CA GLU A 58 17.26 -15.17 5.24
C GLU A 58 17.50 -16.37 4.32
N ALA A 59 16.89 -17.52 4.63
CA ALA A 59 16.97 -18.70 3.77
C ALA A 59 16.34 -18.46 2.39
N LEU A 60 15.23 -17.72 2.32
CA LEU A 60 14.58 -17.35 1.05
C LEU A 60 15.45 -16.39 0.24
N GLN A 61 16.04 -15.39 0.89
CA GLN A 61 16.98 -14.48 0.24
C GLN A 61 18.18 -15.25 -0.30
N HIS A 62 18.79 -16.13 0.51
CA HIS A 62 19.91 -16.95 0.07
C HIS A 62 19.55 -17.87 -1.11
N TYR A 63 18.36 -18.48 -1.08
CA TYR A 63 17.87 -19.28 -2.20
C TYR A 63 17.81 -18.47 -3.49
N PHE A 64 17.24 -17.27 -3.44
CA PHE A 64 17.17 -16.39 -4.60
C PHE A 64 18.55 -15.86 -5.04
N ASP A 65 19.48 -15.64 -4.11
CA ASP A 65 20.87 -15.30 -4.44
C ASP A 65 21.54 -16.41 -5.27
N VAL A 66 21.38 -17.66 -4.86
CA VAL A 66 21.95 -18.83 -5.57
C VAL A 66 21.29 -19.05 -6.92
N CYS A 67 19.95 -19.00 -6.98
CA CYS A 67 19.20 -19.30 -8.21
C CYS A 67 19.22 -18.17 -9.23
N PHE A 68 19.38 -16.91 -8.80
CA PHE A 68 19.22 -15.74 -9.66
C PHE A 68 20.42 -14.78 -9.58
N HIS A 69 21.63 -15.33 -9.43
CA HIS A 69 22.89 -14.59 -9.57
C HIS A 69 22.98 -13.34 -8.67
N GLY A 70 22.67 -13.49 -7.38
CA GLY A 70 22.76 -12.42 -6.38
C GLY A 70 21.56 -11.47 -6.31
N LYS A 71 20.43 -11.84 -6.94
CA LYS A 71 19.15 -11.10 -6.88
C LYS A 71 18.29 -11.44 -5.66
N GLY A 72 18.89 -11.93 -4.57
CA GLY A 72 18.17 -12.34 -3.37
C GLY A 72 17.38 -11.21 -2.73
N TRP A 73 17.97 -10.02 -2.62
CA TRP A 73 17.29 -8.85 -2.06
C TRP A 73 16.09 -8.40 -2.92
N GLU A 74 16.30 -8.30 -4.24
CA GLU A 74 15.27 -7.89 -5.20
C GLU A 74 14.03 -8.81 -5.12
N TYR A 75 14.23 -10.13 -5.06
CA TYR A 75 13.14 -11.10 -5.10
C TYR A 75 12.56 -11.47 -3.74
N ALA A 76 13.38 -11.50 -2.68
CA ALA A 76 12.91 -11.84 -1.35
C ALA A 76 12.34 -10.64 -0.59
N VAL A 77 12.79 -9.41 -0.89
CA VAL A 77 12.50 -8.22 -0.06
C VAL A 77 11.78 -7.13 -0.85
N GLU A 78 12.33 -6.67 -1.96
CA GLU A 78 11.76 -5.53 -2.72
C GLU A 78 10.49 -5.91 -3.47
N SER A 79 10.51 -7.03 -4.22
CA SER A 79 9.35 -7.48 -5.00
C SER A 79 8.11 -7.75 -4.12
N PRO A 80 8.22 -8.41 -2.95
CA PRO A 80 7.07 -8.57 -2.05
C PRO A 80 6.59 -7.24 -1.46
N ALA A 81 7.48 -6.30 -1.16
CA ALA A 81 7.12 -4.97 -0.65
C ALA A 81 6.36 -4.16 -1.71
N LEU A 82 6.90 -4.10 -2.93
CA LEU A 82 6.24 -3.45 -4.07
C LEU A 82 4.85 -4.04 -4.32
N ARG A 83 4.72 -5.37 -4.31
CA ARG A 83 3.43 -6.03 -4.51
C ARG A 83 2.41 -5.59 -3.45
N LYS A 84 2.80 -5.48 -2.18
CA LYS A 84 1.91 -5.02 -1.11
C LYS A 84 1.52 -3.55 -1.28
N ILE A 85 2.46 -2.69 -1.70
CA ILE A 85 2.18 -1.28 -2.02
C ILE A 85 1.13 -1.20 -3.13
N LEU A 86 1.34 -1.91 -4.23
CA LEU A 86 0.42 -1.93 -5.37
C LEU A 86 -0.96 -2.51 -5.02
N GLN A 87 -1.03 -3.53 -4.15
CA GLN A 87 -2.31 -4.07 -3.69
C GLN A 87 -3.11 -3.07 -2.87
N ALA A 88 -2.45 -2.30 -2.00
CA ALA A 88 -3.07 -1.23 -1.24
C ALA A 88 -3.48 -0.06 -2.15
N ALA A 89 -2.62 0.34 -3.09
CA ALA A 89 -2.90 1.40 -4.05
C ALA A 89 -4.11 1.06 -4.95
N GLY A 90 -4.19 -0.18 -5.42
CA GLY A 90 -5.33 -0.68 -6.22
C GLY A 90 -6.64 -0.78 -5.44
N ARG A 91 -6.68 -0.48 -4.14
CA ARG A 91 -7.93 -0.30 -3.40
C ARG A 91 -8.54 1.08 -3.63
N VAL A 92 -7.72 2.07 -3.95
CA VAL A 92 -8.14 3.46 -4.19
C VAL A 92 -8.63 3.63 -5.62
N ILE A 93 -7.89 3.10 -6.59
CA ILE A 93 -8.22 3.20 -8.03
C ILE A 93 -8.63 1.82 -8.57
N ARG A 94 -9.91 1.62 -8.88
CA ARG A 94 -10.49 0.33 -9.34
C ARG A 94 -11.27 0.43 -10.64
N SER A 95 -11.69 1.63 -11.01
CA SER A 95 -12.32 1.94 -12.30
C SER A 95 -11.67 3.15 -12.94
N GLU A 96 -11.88 3.35 -14.24
CA GLU A 96 -11.42 4.53 -14.97
C GLU A 96 -12.05 5.86 -14.48
N ASN A 97 -13.12 5.77 -13.68
CA ASN A 97 -13.81 6.93 -13.12
C ASN A 97 -13.40 7.20 -11.66
N ASP A 98 -12.59 6.32 -11.06
CA ASP A 98 -12.12 6.49 -9.68
C ASP A 98 -11.06 7.59 -9.63
N ARG A 99 -11.14 8.41 -8.59
CA ARG A 99 -10.19 9.48 -8.33
C ARG A 99 -9.70 9.37 -6.90
N GLY A 100 -8.38 9.36 -6.71
CA GLY A 100 -7.83 9.30 -5.38
C GLY A 100 -6.31 9.43 -5.33
N VAL A 101 -5.79 9.59 -4.12
CA VAL A 101 -4.35 9.80 -3.86
C VAL A 101 -3.79 8.67 -3.01
N ILE A 102 -2.62 8.18 -3.40
CA ILE A 102 -1.83 7.26 -2.60
C ILE A 102 -0.61 8.00 -2.07
N VAL A 103 -0.44 8.01 -0.75
CA VAL A 103 0.69 8.65 -0.07
C VAL A 103 1.56 7.57 0.55
N ILE A 104 2.86 7.58 0.28
CA ILE A 104 3.84 6.71 0.95
C ILE A 104 4.76 7.58 1.82
N THR A 105 4.66 7.43 3.14
CA THR A 105 5.43 8.25 4.09
C THR A 105 6.77 7.61 4.43
N ASP A 106 7.61 7.37 3.41
CA ASP A 106 8.95 6.79 3.56
C ASP A 106 9.90 7.28 2.46
N GLY A 107 11.02 7.89 2.83
CA GLY A 107 12.02 8.37 1.85
C GLY A 107 12.62 7.26 0.99
N ARG A 108 12.54 5.99 1.42
CA ARG A 108 12.99 4.84 0.61
C ARG A 108 12.04 4.51 -0.54
N ALA A 109 10.84 5.11 -0.58
CA ALA A 109 9.85 4.88 -1.63
C ALA A 109 10.39 5.21 -3.03
N GLY A 110 11.33 6.16 -3.15
CA GLY A 110 11.97 6.50 -4.42
C GLY A 110 12.65 5.33 -5.14
N LYS A 111 13.00 4.25 -4.42
CA LYS A 111 13.51 3.01 -5.04
C LYS A 111 12.50 2.31 -5.96
N PHE A 112 11.21 2.58 -5.76
CA PHE A 112 10.12 1.98 -6.54
C PHE A 112 9.63 2.88 -7.68
N ALA A 113 10.26 4.03 -7.92
CA ALA A 113 9.85 4.97 -8.97
C ALA A 113 9.82 4.31 -10.37
N ASP A 114 10.79 3.44 -10.66
CA ASP A 114 10.82 2.70 -11.94
C ASP A 114 9.65 1.71 -12.08
N ASN A 115 9.03 1.30 -10.98
CA ASN A 115 7.92 0.36 -10.96
C ASN A 115 6.55 1.04 -10.77
N ILE A 116 6.54 2.31 -10.34
CA ILE A 116 5.35 3.12 -10.09
C ILE A 116 5.54 4.43 -10.86
N PRO A 117 5.15 4.47 -12.15
CA PRO A 117 5.49 5.57 -13.05
C PRO A 117 5.04 6.96 -12.57
N ASP A 118 3.92 7.02 -11.84
CA ASP A 118 3.33 8.27 -11.33
C ASP A 118 3.76 8.57 -9.88
N LEU A 119 4.79 7.89 -9.36
CA LEU A 119 5.30 8.14 -8.02
C LEU A 119 6.18 9.39 -8.01
N GLU A 120 5.67 10.46 -7.40
CA GLU A 120 6.37 11.72 -7.24
C GLU A 120 6.83 11.95 -5.80
N LEU A 121 8.00 12.57 -5.64
CA LEU A 121 8.48 13.02 -4.34
C LEU A 121 7.83 14.35 -3.99
N SER A 122 7.19 14.40 -2.82
CA SER A 122 6.60 15.62 -2.29
C SER A 122 7.37 16.10 -1.05
N ASN A 123 7.57 17.42 -0.96
CA ASN A 123 8.07 18.09 0.24
C ASN A 123 6.94 18.68 1.10
N ASP A 124 5.71 18.72 0.57
CA ASP A 124 4.50 19.20 1.25
C ASP A 124 3.28 18.40 0.79
N ILE A 125 3.15 17.20 1.36
CA ILE A 125 2.09 16.25 1.03
C ILE A 125 0.70 16.86 1.25
N VAL A 126 0.54 17.73 2.26
CA VAL A 126 -0.76 18.31 2.60
C VAL A 126 -1.23 19.24 1.50
N THR A 127 -0.36 20.12 1.05
CA THR A 127 -0.65 21.06 -0.05
C THR A 127 -0.88 20.32 -1.36
N ASP A 128 -0.04 19.34 -1.69
CA ASP A 128 -0.16 18.58 -2.95
C ASP A 128 -1.46 17.78 -3.01
N VAL A 129 -1.83 17.12 -1.91
CA VAL A 129 -3.12 16.42 -1.77
C VAL A 129 -4.30 17.39 -1.88
N GLY A 130 -4.22 18.56 -1.22
CA GLY A 130 -5.25 19.59 -1.28
C GLY A 130 -5.48 20.06 -2.73
N ASN A 131 -4.41 20.43 -3.42
CA ASN A 131 -4.45 20.83 -4.82
C ASN A 131 -5.00 19.72 -5.73
N PHE A 132 -4.63 18.46 -5.47
CA PHE A 132 -5.17 17.34 -6.22
C PHE A 132 -6.67 17.27 -6.07
N PHE A 133 -7.27 17.40 -4.88
CA PHE A 133 -8.73 17.28 -4.74
C PHE A 133 -9.50 18.50 -5.23
N GLU A 134 -8.89 19.69 -5.24
CA GLU A 134 -9.51 20.94 -5.71
C GLU A 134 -9.49 21.13 -7.24
N ALA A 135 -8.58 20.46 -7.96
CA ALA A 135 -8.49 20.48 -9.43
C ALA A 135 -9.69 19.80 -10.11
#